data_AF-A0A536DX65-F1
#
_entry.id   AF-A0A536DX65-F1
#
_cell.length_a   1.000
_cell.length_b   1.000
_cell.length_c   1.000
_cell.angle_alpha   90.00
_cell.angle_beta   90.00
_cell.angle_gamma   90.00
#
_symmetry.space_group_name_H-M   'P 1'
#
loop_
_entity.id
_entity.type
_entity.pdbx_description
1 polymer ?
#
loop_
_entity_poly.entity_id
_entity_poly.type
_entity_poly.pdbx_seq_one_letter_code
_entity_poly.pdbx_strand_id
1 'polypeptide(L)'
;MTVQAPYFDALGERNGEVDLPEAIFAEEPNMPVMHQAYLRQLANARQGTASTKTRKDVRGGGAKPYRQKGTGRARHGSIREPSMKGGGKVFGPKPRDFSQRMPKQ
;
A
#
# COMPACT_ATOMS: atom_id res chain seq x y z
N MET A 1 -42.04 -1.31 2.59
CA MET A 1 -42.15 -1.49 4.05
C MET A 1 -41.01 -0.68 4.66
N THR A 2 -41.30 0.51 5.20
CA THR A 2 -40.27 1.47 5.60
C THR A 2 -39.50 0.95 6.82
N VAL A 3 -38.17 1.08 6.77
CA VAL A 3 -37.33 0.74 7.92
C VAL A 3 -37.36 1.93 8.88
N GLN A 4 -37.80 1.74 10.12
CA GLN A 4 -37.89 2.81 11.12
C GLN A 4 -36.74 2.70 12.13
N ALA A 5 -36.08 3.82 12.42
CA ALA A 5 -35.02 3.89 13.42
C ALA A 5 -35.40 4.85 14.55
N PRO A 6 -35.19 4.46 15.82
CA PRO A 6 -35.45 5.36 16.95
C PRO A 6 -34.43 6.49 16.99
N TYR A 7 -34.88 7.71 17.30
CA TYR A 7 -33.98 8.83 17.59
C TYR A 7 -34.00 9.19 19.07
N PHE A 8 -32.81 9.47 19.58
CA PHE A 8 -32.56 9.84 20.97
C PHE A 8 -32.03 11.27 21.01
N ASP A 9 -32.43 12.02 22.02
CA ASP A 9 -31.88 13.35 22.28
C ASP A 9 -30.55 13.27 23.06
N ALA A 10 -29.92 14.42 23.30
CA ALA A 10 -28.64 14.49 24.01
C ALA A 10 -28.73 14.04 25.48
N LEU A 11 -29.94 13.94 26.03
CA LEU A 11 -30.21 13.46 27.39
C LEU A 11 -30.46 11.95 27.43
N GLY A 12 -30.57 11.30 26.26
CA GLY A 12 -30.82 9.87 26.11
C GLY A 12 -32.30 9.50 26.12
N GLU A 13 -33.21 10.47 26.05
CA GLU A 13 -34.65 10.23 25.96
C GLU A 13 -35.04 9.89 24.52
N ARG A 14 -35.91 8.88 24.38
CA ARG A 14 -36.41 8.41 23.09
C ARG A 14 -37.56 9.31 22.66
N ASN A 15 -37.30 10.19 21.69
CA ASN A 15 -38.24 11.25 21.31
C ASN A 15 -39.02 10.95 20.02
N GLY A 16 -38.78 9.79 19.39
CA GLY A 16 -39.61 9.29 18.28
C GLY A 16 -38.90 8.30 17.37
N GLU A 17 -39.47 8.09 16.19
CA GLU A 17 -38.95 7.24 15.12
C GLU A 17 -38.75 8.06 13.83
N VAL A 18 -37.70 7.74 13.09
CA VAL A 18 -37.37 8.34 11.79
C VAL A 18 -37.49 7.26 10.71
N ASP A 19 -38.18 7.61 9.63
CA ASP A 19 -38.29 6.75 8.46
C ASP A 19 -36.99 6.77 7.65
N LEU A 20 -36.41 5.58 7.43
CA LEU A 20 -35.24 5.38 6.58
C LEU A 20 -35.69 5.00 5.15
N PRO A 21 -35.11 5.63 4.10
CA PRO A 21 -35.43 5.29 2.72
C PRO A 21 -35.09 3.82 2.38
N GLU A 22 -36.10 3.06 1.95
CA GLU A 22 -35.93 1.63 1.58
C GLU A 22 -34.88 1.43 0.48
N ALA A 23 -34.79 2.35 -0.47
CA ALA A 23 -33.84 2.28 -1.59
C ALA A 23 -32.36 2.26 -1.17
N ILE A 24 -32.03 2.62 0.08
CA ILE A 24 -30.65 2.62 0.60
C ILE A 24 -30.46 1.51 1.63
N PHE A 25 -31.47 1.27 2.48
CA PHE A 25 -31.33 0.45 3.67
C PHE A 25 -31.95 -0.96 3.54
N ALA A 26 -32.76 -1.22 2.51
CA ALA A 26 -33.45 -2.51 2.32
C ALA A 26 -32.82 -3.37 1.20
N GLU A 27 -31.72 -2.93 0.59
CA GLU A 27 -31.07 -3.67 -0.49
C GLU A 27 -30.20 -4.83 0.02
N GLU A 28 -30.14 -5.93 -0.74
CA GLU A 28 -29.38 -7.11 -0.36
C GLU A 28 -27.86 -6.84 -0.48
N PRO A 29 -27.07 -7.09 0.58
CA PRO A 29 -25.65 -6.76 0.58
C PRO A 29 -24.86 -7.64 -0.39
N ASN A 30 -24.27 -7.00 -1.41
CA ASN A 30 -23.32 -7.64 -2.31
C ASN A 30 -21.93 -7.79 -1.64
N MET A 31 -21.72 -8.93 -0.98
CA MET A 31 -20.49 -9.22 -0.21
C MET A 31 -19.18 -9.03 -1.00
N PRO A 32 -19.04 -9.51 -2.24
CA PRO A 32 -17.85 -9.25 -3.07
C PRO A 32 -17.53 -7.77 -3.26
N VAL A 33 -18.54 -6.96 -3.59
CA VAL A 33 -18.36 -5.53 -3.86
C VAL A 33 -17.99 -4.77 -2.58
N MET A 34 -18.64 -5.10 -1.46
CA MET A 34 -18.29 -4.52 -0.16
C MET A 34 -16.85 -4.84 0.25
N HIS A 35 -16.41 -6.09 0.06
CA HIS A 35 -15.04 -6.49 0.33
C HIS A 35 -14.04 -5.72 -0.55
N GLN A 36 -14.34 -5.56 -1.84
CA GLN A 36 -13.50 -4.78 -2.75
C GLN A 36 -13.42 -3.30 -2.34
N ALA A 37 -14.55 -2.69 -1.95
CA ALA A 37 -14.59 -1.31 -1.47
C ALA A 37 -13.76 -1.13 -0.20
N TYR A 38 -13.83 -2.09 0.74
CA TYR A 38 -13.04 -2.10 1.96
C TYR A 38 -11.53 -2.17 1.66
N LEU A 39 -11.10 -3.13 0.83
CA LEU A 39 -9.70 -3.25 0.44
C LEU A 39 -9.18 -1.99 -0.26
N ARG A 40 -10.00 -1.38 -1.14
CA ARG A 40 -9.66 -0.11 -1.79
C ARG A 40 -9.45 1.01 -0.77
N GLN A 41 -10.32 1.14 0.22
CA GLN A 41 -10.19 2.17 1.25
C GLN A 41 -8.89 1.99 2.05
N LEU A 42 -8.57 0.76 2.47
CA LEU A 42 -7.33 0.47 3.20
C LEU A 42 -6.09 0.69 2.34
N ALA A 43 -6.12 0.27 1.07
CA ALA A 43 -5.02 0.47 0.15
C ALA A 43 -4.74 1.96 -0.10
N ASN A 44 -5.80 2.77 -0.27
CA ASN A 44 -5.67 4.21 -0.50
C ASN A 44 -5.18 4.96 0.75
N ALA A 45 -5.50 4.49 1.95
CA ALA A 45 -4.99 5.06 3.20
C ALA A 45 -3.50 4.74 3.45
N ARG A 46 -2.96 3.70 2.80
CA ARG A 46 -1.59 3.24 2.99
C ARG A 46 -0.58 4.20 2.36
N GLN A 47 0.30 4.77 3.19
CA GLN A 47 1.42 5.57 2.73
C GLN A 47 2.58 4.69 2.25
N GLY A 48 2.91 4.76 0.96
CA GLY A 48 4.01 4.00 0.36
C GLY A 48 5.36 4.70 0.45
N THR A 49 5.82 5.05 1.65
CA THR A 49 7.06 5.84 1.86
C THR A 49 8.34 4.99 1.95
N ALA A 50 8.22 3.66 1.97
CA ALA A 50 9.36 2.75 2.08
C ALA A 50 10.28 2.85 0.85
N SER A 51 11.58 3.06 1.10
CA SER A 51 12.58 3.20 0.04
C SER A 51 13.90 2.52 0.39
N THR A 52 14.60 2.06 -0.64
CA THR A 52 15.95 1.50 -0.54
C THR A 52 16.84 1.99 -1.66
N LYS A 53 18.16 2.00 -1.41
CA LYS A 53 19.16 2.38 -2.41
C LYS A 53 19.49 1.19 -3.30
N THR A 54 19.31 1.36 -4.61
CA THR A 54 19.79 0.40 -5.61
C THR A 54 21.31 0.50 -5.73
N ARG A 55 21.93 -0.42 -6.48
CA ARG A 55 23.39 -0.38 -6.73
C ARG A 55 23.89 0.98 -7.23
N LYS A 56 23.08 1.69 -8.02
CA LYS A 56 23.41 3.01 -8.58
C LYS A 56 23.25 4.14 -7.54
N ASP A 57 22.35 3.98 -6.58
CA ASP A 57 22.03 5.00 -5.58
C ASP A 57 22.99 4.96 -4.37
N VAL A 58 23.73 3.85 -4.19
CA VAL A 58 24.71 3.71 -3.11
C VAL A 58 26.02 4.40 -3.50
N ARG A 59 26.52 5.30 -2.64
CA ARG A 59 27.74 6.10 -2.88
C ARG A 59 28.97 5.24 -3.16
N GLY A 60 29.72 5.57 -4.22
CA GLY A 60 30.97 4.91 -4.60
C GLY A 60 30.78 3.75 -5.58
N GLY A 61 31.83 2.94 -5.79
CA GLY A 61 31.76 1.79 -6.71
C GLY A 61 31.76 2.13 -8.20
N GLY A 62 32.16 3.37 -8.55
CA GLY A 62 32.39 3.81 -9.94
C GLY A 62 33.72 3.37 -10.54
N ALA A 63 34.59 2.72 -9.76
CA ALA A 63 35.85 2.14 -10.23
C ALA A 63 35.88 0.63 -9.99
N LYS A 64 36.50 -0.10 -10.92
CA LYS A 64 36.68 -1.55 -10.79
C LYS A 64 37.65 -1.83 -9.63
N PRO A 65 37.32 -2.76 -8.70
CA PRO A 65 38.15 -2.97 -7.50
C PRO A 65 39.58 -3.45 -7.79
N TYR A 66 39.77 -4.22 -8.86
CA TYR A 66 41.07 -4.74 -9.30
C TYR A 66 41.02 -5.20 -10.76
N ARG A 67 42.20 -5.50 -11.33
CA ARG A 67 42.37 -5.99 -12.71
C ARG A 67 41.51 -7.24 -13.02
N GLN A 68 41.06 -7.38 -14.28
CA GLN A 68 40.13 -8.43 -14.69
C GLN A 68 40.69 -9.87 -14.60
N LYS A 69 42.00 -10.03 -14.76
CA LYS A 69 42.72 -11.32 -14.74
C LYS A 69 44.04 -11.20 -13.96
N GLY A 70 44.59 -12.33 -13.54
CA GLY A 70 45.91 -12.40 -12.87
C GLY A 70 45.89 -12.14 -11.37
N THR A 71 44.74 -11.99 -10.72
CA THR A 71 44.65 -11.76 -9.26
C THR A 71 44.39 -13.02 -8.44
N GLY A 72 44.01 -14.13 -9.05
CA GLY A 72 43.59 -15.36 -8.35
C GLY A 72 42.26 -15.25 -7.58
N ARG A 73 41.64 -14.07 -7.55
CA ARG A 73 40.36 -13.79 -6.86
C ARG A 73 39.17 -13.93 -7.82
N ALA A 74 37.97 -14.04 -7.26
CA ALA A 74 36.71 -13.94 -8.02
C ALA A 74 36.63 -12.63 -8.82
N ARG A 75 35.81 -12.58 -9.87
CA ARG A 75 35.66 -11.37 -10.69
C ARG A 75 34.62 -10.44 -10.09
N HIS A 76 35.00 -9.21 -9.79
CA HIS A 76 34.09 -8.14 -9.39
C HIS A 76 34.20 -6.94 -10.32
N GLY A 77 33.06 -6.35 -10.65
CA GLY A 77 32.92 -5.12 -11.42
C GLY A 77 32.78 -3.89 -10.54
N SER A 78 32.24 -4.03 -9.33
CA SER A 78 32.06 -2.91 -8.39
C SER A 78 32.04 -3.38 -6.94
N ILE A 79 32.47 -2.52 -6.02
CA ILE A 79 32.32 -2.75 -4.57
C ILE A 79 30.86 -2.61 -4.08
N ARG A 80 29.94 -2.13 -4.94
CA ARG A 80 28.51 -1.94 -4.61
C ARG A 80 27.59 -3.02 -5.18
N GLU A 81 28.15 -4.14 -5.63
CA GLU A 81 27.39 -5.31 -6.08
C GLU A 81 26.47 -5.85 -4.97
N PRO A 82 25.29 -6.42 -5.29
CA PRO A 82 24.35 -6.92 -4.28
C PRO A 82 24.89 -8.01 -3.37
N SER A 83 25.85 -8.81 -3.86
CA SER A 83 26.54 -9.86 -3.09
C SER A 83 27.57 -9.31 -2.10
N MET A 84 27.98 -8.04 -2.25
CA MET A 84 28.92 -7.39 -1.34
C MET A 84 28.22 -6.85 -0.09
N LYS A 85 28.91 -6.87 1.05
CA LYS A 85 28.45 -6.16 2.25
C LYS A 85 28.37 -4.65 1.97
N GLY A 86 27.24 -4.04 2.28
CA GLY A 86 26.98 -2.63 1.94
C GLY A 86 26.77 -2.37 0.43
N GLY A 87 26.47 -3.43 -0.33
CA GLY A 87 26.01 -3.37 -1.71
C GLY A 87 24.58 -2.84 -1.86
N GLY A 88 24.19 -2.57 -3.10
CA GLY A 88 22.84 -2.12 -3.40
C GLY A 88 21.79 -3.23 -3.34
N LYS A 89 20.55 -2.86 -3.01
CA LYS A 89 19.40 -3.79 -2.97
C LYS A 89 18.76 -3.85 -4.37
N VAL A 90 18.63 -5.05 -4.96
CA VAL A 90 18.12 -5.22 -6.33
C VAL A 90 16.61 -5.01 -6.42
N PHE A 91 15.85 -5.76 -5.62
CA PHE A 91 14.38 -5.69 -5.57
C PHE A 91 13.89 -5.18 -4.21
N GLY A 92 14.55 -4.13 -3.72
CA GLY A 92 14.12 -3.48 -2.48
C GLY A 92 12.88 -2.61 -2.70
N PRO A 93 12.17 -2.22 -1.64
CA PRO A 93 11.02 -1.34 -1.75
C PRO A 93 11.43 0.02 -2.32
N LYS A 94 10.52 0.59 -3.10
CA LYS A 94 10.57 1.95 -3.63
C LYS A 94 9.26 2.65 -3.29
N PRO A 95 9.28 3.98 -3.11
CA PRO A 95 8.06 4.73 -2.87
C PRO A 95 7.09 4.53 -4.02
N ARG A 96 5.84 4.23 -3.70
CA ARG A 96 4.80 3.98 -4.69
C ARG A 96 3.45 4.41 -4.17
N ASP A 97 2.54 4.69 -5.08
CA ASP A 97 1.13 4.83 -4.75
C ASP A 97 0.47 3.45 -4.71
N PHE A 98 -0.35 3.22 -3.68
CA PHE A 98 -1.16 2.01 -3.51
C PHE A 98 -2.63 2.26 -3.89
N SER A 99 -2.96 3.46 -4.39
CA SER A 99 -4.32 3.82 -4.71
C SER A 99 -4.95 2.90 -5.75
N GLN A 100 -6.18 2.48 -5.48
CA GLN A 100 -7.00 1.67 -6.36
C GLN A 100 -8.23 2.47 -6.77
N ARG A 101 -8.44 2.60 -8.09
CA ARG A 101 -9.64 3.25 -8.62
C ARG A 101 -10.79 2.26 -8.63
N MET A 102 -11.94 2.68 -8.09
CA MET A 102 -13.18 1.94 -8.15
C MET A 102 -14.23 2.80 -8.87
N PRO A 103 -15.07 2.21 -9.75
CA PRO A 103 -16.26 2.88 -10.30
C PRO A 103 -17.17 3.39 -9.17
N LYS A 104 -17.97 4.41 -9.47
CA LYS A 104 -18.89 5.02 -8.49
C LYS A 104 -20.23 4.30 -8.38
N GLN A 105 -20.58 3.53 -9.40
CA GLN A 105 -21.83 2.77 -9.51
C GLN A 105 -21.59 1.34 -9.05
#